data_AF-A0A1I8GCK0-F1
#
_entry.id   AF-A0A1I8GCK0-F1
#
_cell.length_a   1.000
_cell.length_b   1.000
_cell.length_c   1.000
_cell.angle_alpha   90.00
_cell.angle_beta   90.00
_cell.angle_gamma   90.00
#
_symmetry.space_group_name_H-M   'P 1'
#
loop_
_entity.id
_entity.type
_entity.pdbx_description
1 polymer ?
#
loop_
_entity_poly.entity_id
_entity_poly.type
_entity_poly.pdbx_seq_one_letter_code
_entity_poly.pdbx_strand_id
1 'polypeptide(L)'
;LRYRDAYSLLTCHEHKYADLLRLLRTSPDLLAHVLLTVERRPLADTDCTNDPPGSGGCLPRLLQCVFACLFGHCLAESSEEACYQTLMRLMEIQVLPLDNPVKLLSRGTATFVRLLRLSLDAGAGGFLVQTLRRPIHTLLAEFNDVFLDLDLNKAVQDRFCRDRREHMFGKEGSEQFELCVRDYRKQMADRRAPREHARLPRPFLWLLSGLYRQASGRPNSRMSPAAARSLCGHLVFQHYLIPALLDPEHSGIVGSVAINYIQRNNLMQMGQVLEALCQGGSLDSRVFSPEIFGQFEPDCLTGWLDSLLRIGAGLSGPVSGLQPQQQHQQLQLSSLAVTPDDLDLLVRACRVAVGSGQQDDGAGAAAAASAAASQQRRRLEACLADLP
;
A
#
# COMPACT_ATOMS: atom_id res chain seq x y z
N LEU A 1 39.54 2.31 14.95
CA LEU A 1 38.20 2.93 14.85
C LEU A 1 38.03 3.87 16.05
N ARG A 2 38.20 5.19 15.87
CA ARG A 2 37.92 6.16 16.92
C ARG A 2 36.41 6.34 16.98
N TYR A 3 35.75 5.81 18.01
CA TYR A 3 34.37 6.12 18.34
C TYR A 3 34.29 7.63 18.65
N ARG A 4 33.70 8.42 17.74
CA ARG A 4 33.29 9.79 18.04
C ARG A 4 31.85 9.73 18.54
N ASP A 5 31.61 10.35 19.69
CA ASP A 5 30.31 10.46 20.30
C ASP A 5 29.37 11.24 19.37
N ALA A 6 28.31 10.59 18.87
CA ALA A 6 27.36 11.20 17.93
C ALA A 6 26.71 12.47 18.51
N TYR A 7 26.62 12.56 19.84
CA TYR A 7 26.17 13.74 20.57
C TYR A 7 27.04 14.98 20.35
N SER A 8 28.35 14.82 20.08
CA SER A 8 29.27 15.94 19.85
C SER A 8 29.17 16.55 18.44
N LEU A 9 28.69 15.79 17.46
CA LEU A 9 28.46 16.27 16.08
C LEU A 9 27.04 16.80 15.88
N LEU A 10 26.05 16.24 16.59
CA LEU A 10 24.65 16.68 16.51
C LEU A 10 24.47 18.05 17.18
N THR A 11 25.11 18.31 18.32
CA THR A 11 24.91 19.56 19.08
C THR A 11 25.27 20.86 18.35
N CYS A 12 26.18 20.84 17.35
CA CYS A 12 26.54 22.06 16.59
C CYS A 12 25.66 22.32 15.36
N HIS A 13 24.94 21.32 14.84
CA HIS A 13 24.12 21.42 13.63
C HIS A 13 22.66 20.99 13.84
N GLU A 14 22.27 20.61 15.07
CA GLU A 14 20.93 20.14 15.45
C GLU A 14 19.82 21.07 14.98
N HIS A 15 19.99 22.38 15.14
CA HIS A 15 19.03 23.39 14.69
C HIS A 15 18.91 23.42 13.16
N LYS A 16 20.02 23.23 12.43
CA LYS A 16 20.04 23.20 10.96
C LYS A 16 19.38 21.96 10.39
N TYR A 17 19.67 20.79 10.96
CA TYR A 17 18.98 19.55 10.60
C TYR A 17 17.48 19.64 10.96
N ALA A 18 17.13 20.20 12.12
CA ALA A 18 15.73 20.42 12.48
C ALA A 18 15.01 21.33 11.48
N ASP A 19 15.65 22.40 11.00
CA ASP A 19 15.08 23.29 9.98
C ASP A 19 14.90 22.60 8.63
N LEU A 20 15.86 21.77 8.21
CA LEU A 20 15.72 20.93 7.01
C LEU A 20 14.54 19.95 7.15
N LEU A 21 14.45 19.22 8.25
CA LEU A 21 13.36 18.25 8.50
C LEU A 21 12.00 18.95 8.55
N ARG A 22 11.90 20.12 9.19
CA ARG A 22 10.68 20.95 9.18
C ARG A 22 10.32 21.41 7.78
N LEU A 23 11.28 21.87 6.98
CA LEU A 23 11.05 22.32 5.61
C LEU A 23 10.49 21.18 4.76
N LEU A 24 11.10 19.99 4.82
CA LEU A 24 10.66 18.80 4.09
C LEU A 24 9.27 18.33 4.55
N ARG A 25 8.99 18.33 5.85
CA ARG A 25 7.70 17.93 6.41
C ARG A 25 6.57 18.89 6.07
N THR A 26 6.84 20.20 6.05
CA THR A 26 5.83 21.24 5.75
C THR A 26 5.57 21.43 4.25
N SER A 27 6.48 20.94 3.40
CA SER A 27 6.42 21.11 1.94
C SER A 27 6.32 19.75 1.24
N PRO A 28 5.10 19.17 1.09
CA PRO A 28 4.93 17.88 0.43
C PRO A 28 5.39 17.88 -1.03
N ASP A 29 5.27 19.01 -1.73
CA ASP A 29 5.80 19.20 -3.08
C ASP A 29 7.31 19.02 -3.17
N LEU A 30 8.04 19.62 -2.23
CA LEU A 30 9.49 19.57 -2.18
C LEU A 30 9.95 18.15 -1.87
N LEU A 31 9.33 17.50 -0.87
CA LEU A 31 9.65 16.13 -0.50
C LEU A 31 9.34 15.15 -1.65
N ALA A 32 8.19 15.30 -2.31
CA ALA A 32 7.85 14.50 -3.48
C ALA A 32 8.91 14.68 -4.58
N HIS A 33 9.32 15.92 -4.88
CA HIS A 33 10.37 16.17 -5.86
C HIS A 33 11.71 15.50 -5.50
N VAL A 34 12.17 15.64 -4.25
CA VAL A 34 13.42 15.01 -3.78
C VAL A 34 13.38 13.50 -3.97
N LEU A 35 12.31 12.85 -3.53
CA LEU A 35 12.15 11.39 -3.65
C LEU A 35 12.14 10.94 -5.11
N LEU A 36 11.42 11.66 -5.98
CA LEU A 36 11.34 11.33 -7.40
C LEU A 36 12.65 11.55 -8.14
N THR A 37 13.45 12.54 -7.74
CA THR A 37 14.78 12.74 -8.33
C THR A 37 15.69 11.58 -7.96
N VAL A 38 15.65 11.08 -6.72
CA VAL A 38 16.43 9.90 -6.31
C VAL A 38 15.95 8.63 -7.01
N GLU A 39 14.65 8.46 -7.23
CA GLU A 39 14.11 7.33 -8.02
C GLU A 39 14.66 7.34 -9.46
N ARG A 40 14.81 8.53 -10.08
CA ARG A 40 15.34 8.68 -11.45
C ARG A 40 16.86 8.64 -11.52
N ARG A 41 17.54 9.14 -10.47
CA ARG A 41 18.99 9.23 -10.35
C ARG A 41 19.39 8.63 -8.99
N PRO A 42 19.60 7.31 -8.93
CA PRO A 42 20.01 6.65 -7.71
C PRO A 42 21.34 7.23 -7.19
N LEU A 43 21.47 7.32 -5.87
CA LEU A 43 22.70 7.76 -5.21
C LEU A 43 23.83 6.76 -5.52
N ALA A 44 24.99 7.28 -5.94
CA ALA A 44 26.12 6.47 -6.42
C ALA A 44 26.85 5.69 -5.30
N ASP A 45 26.69 6.08 -4.03
CA ASP A 45 27.53 5.64 -2.91
C ASP A 45 26.74 4.99 -1.77
N THR A 46 25.99 3.94 -2.05
CA THR A 46 25.56 3.02 -0.98
C THR A 46 26.13 1.65 -1.28
N ASP A 47 26.73 1.01 -0.26
CA ASP A 47 27.26 -0.37 -0.21
C ASP A 47 26.23 -1.48 -0.55
N CYS A 48 25.21 -1.15 -1.34
CA CYS A 48 24.17 -2.01 -1.90
C CYS A 48 24.70 -2.91 -3.02
N THR A 49 26.02 -2.98 -3.25
CA THR A 49 26.65 -3.92 -4.19
C THR A 49 26.42 -5.38 -3.80
N ASN A 50 26.01 -5.64 -2.55
CA ASN A 50 25.61 -6.97 -2.05
C ASN A 50 24.10 -7.17 -1.91
N ASP A 51 23.27 -6.17 -2.22
CA ASP A 51 21.81 -6.34 -2.13
C ASP A 51 21.30 -7.20 -3.30
N PRO A 52 20.32 -8.10 -3.06
CA PRO A 52 19.78 -8.94 -4.10
C PRO A 52 19.22 -8.09 -5.26
N PRO A 53 19.45 -8.50 -6.53
CA PRO A 53 18.90 -7.81 -7.68
C PRO A 53 17.37 -7.76 -7.57
N GLY A 54 16.83 -6.54 -7.40
CA GLY A 54 15.41 -6.31 -7.12
C GLY A 54 15.12 -5.51 -5.83
N SER A 55 16.10 -5.27 -4.96
CA SER A 55 15.89 -4.54 -3.70
C SER A 55 15.42 -3.09 -3.90
N GLY A 56 15.79 -2.46 -5.02
CA GLY A 56 15.46 -1.06 -5.33
C GLY A 56 16.54 -0.05 -4.93
N GLY A 57 17.75 -0.51 -4.59
CA GLY A 57 18.90 0.35 -4.32
C GLY A 57 18.71 1.23 -3.08
N CYS A 58 19.20 2.48 -3.13
CA CYS A 58 19.13 3.44 -2.02
C CYS A 58 17.70 3.94 -1.69
N LEU A 59 16.74 3.80 -2.60
CA LEU A 59 15.39 4.36 -2.46
C LEU A 59 14.56 3.73 -1.31
N PRO A 60 14.47 2.39 -1.14
CA PRO A 60 13.80 1.78 0.01
C PRO A 60 14.36 2.27 1.34
N ARG A 61 15.69 2.35 1.47
CA ARG A 61 16.35 2.85 2.69
C ARG A 61 16.03 4.33 2.93
N LEU A 62 16.06 5.15 1.87
CA LEU A 62 15.67 6.55 1.95
C LEU A 62 14.19 6.71 2.37
N LEU A 63 13.30 5.86 1.87
CA LEU A 63 11.88 5.91 2.23
C LEU A 63 11.63 5.48 3.67
N GLN A 64 12.32 4.44 4.16
CA GLN A 64 12.28 4.07 5.58
C GLN A 64 12.81 5.19 6.47
N CYS A 65 13.93 5.82 6.06
CA CYS A 65 14.49 6.97 6.72
C CYS A 65 13.50 8.14 6.75
N VAL A 66 12.89 8.51 5.63
CA VAL A 66 11.85 9.56 5.55
C VAL A 66 10.66 9.20 6.44
N PHE A 67 10.20 7.95 6.40
CA PHE A 67 9.06 7.49 7.18
C PHE A 67 9.31 7.55 8.69
N ALA A 68 10.51 7.21 9.14
CA ALA A 68 10.93 7.33 10.53
C ALA A 68 11.17 8.79 10.92
N CYS A 69 12.01 9.52 10.18
CA CYS A 69 12.52 10.84 10.57
C CYS A 69 11.48 11.97 10.39
N LEU A 70 10.71 11.94 9.30
CA LEU A 70 9.75 13.01 8.98
C LEU A 70 8.35 12.68 9.48
N PHE A 71 7.95 11.41 9.36
CA PHE A 71 6.59 10.99 9.70
C PHE A 71 6.48 10.26 11.04
N GLY A 72 7.59 9.93 11.70
CA GLY A 72 7.56 9.27 13.01
C GLY A 72 6.72 8.00 13.03
N HIS A 73 6.77 7.22 11.94
CA HIS A 73 5.91 6.05 11.70
C HIS A 73 4.39 6.34 11.81
N CYS A 74 3.97 7.57 11.48
CA CYS A 74 2.58 8.03 11.59
C CYS A 74 1.95 7.89 12.99
N LEU A 75 2.75 7.83 14.06
CA LEU A 75 2.26 7.69 15.44
C LEU A 75 1.47 8.91 15.93
N ALA A 76 1.77 10.09 15.38
CA ALA A 76 1.09 11.34 15.69
C ALA A 76 0.24 11.78 14.50
N GLU A 77 -0.97 12.27 14.77
CA GLU A 77 -1.91 12.74 13.74
C GLU A 77 -1.29 13.83 12.84
N SER A 78 -0.51 14.75 13.41
CA SER A 78 0.18 15.79 12.64
C SER A 78 1.23 15.25 11.66
N SER A 79 1.77 14.06 11.92
CA SER A 79 2.77 13.39 11.10
C SER A 79 2.11 12.45 10.08
N GLU A 80 1.02 11.80 10.47
CA GLU A 80 0.13 11.04 9.58
C GLU A 80 -0.47 11.96 8.51
N GLU A 81 -0.99 13.13 8.90
CA GLU A 81 -1.47 14.16 7.98
C GLU A 81 -0.40 14.52 6.93
N ALA A 82 0.82 14.83 7.37
CA ALA A 82 1.92 15.18 6.47
C ALA A 82 2.26 14.02 5.51
N CYS A 83 2.28 12.78 6.00
CA CYS A 83 2.52 11.60 5.18
C CYS A 83 1.47 11.43 4.08
N TYR A 84 0.19 11.53 4.43
CA TYR A 84 -0.91 11.38 3.46
C TYR A 84 -1.00 12.55 2.47
N GLN A 85 -0.62 13.76 2.87
CA GLN A 85 -0.46 14.90 1.95
C GLN A 85 0.68 14.66 0.95
N THR A 86 1.83 14.13 1.40
CA THR A 86 2.93 13.72 0.51
C THR A 86 2.51 12.60 -0.43
N LEU A 87 1.80 11.58 0.05
CA LEU A 87 1.24 10.51 -0.78
C LEU A 87 0.29 11.05 -1.85
N MET A 88 -0.55 12.04 -1.49
CA MET A 88 -1.44 12.66 -2.46
C MET A 88 -0.67 13.39 -3.55
N ARG A 89 0.41 14.09 -3.18
CA ARG A 89 1.25 14.75 -4.16
C ARG A 89 2.02 13.77 -5.06
N LEU A 90 2.55 12.69 -4.49
CA LEU A 90 3.20 11.63 -5.25
C LEU A 90 2.23 10.94 -6.22
N MET A 91 0.99 10.72 -5.81
CA MET A 91 -0.07 10.18 -6.68
C MET A 91 -0.34 11.09 -7.88
N GLU A 92 -0.44 12.41 -7.65
CA GLU A 92 -0.65 13.38 -8.73
C GLU A 92 0.46 13.37 -9.78
N ILE A 93 1.70 13.13 -9.37
CA ILE A 93 2.87 13.18 -10.25
C ILE A 93 3.17 11.81 -10.89
N GLN A 94 3.04 10.70 -10.14
CA GLN A 94 3.42 9.37 -10.62
C GLN A 94 2.26 8.55 -11.18
N VAL A 95 1.05 8.70 -10.64
CA VAL A 95 -0.07 7.78 -10.91
C VAL A 95 -1.03 8.37 -11.93
N LEU A 96 -1.54 9.59 -11.67
CA LEU A 96 -2.55 10.22 -12.54
C LEU A 96 -2.10 10.49 -13.99
N PRO A 97 -0.82 10.78 -14.29
CA PRO A 97 -0.39 11.03 -15.67
C PRO A 97 -0.26 9.76 -16.53
N LEU A 98 -0.29 8.56 -15.92
CA LEU A 98 -0.08 7.29 -16.62
C LEU A 98 -1.36 6.79 -17.29
N ASP A 99 -1.22 6.20 -18.47
CA ASP A 99 -2.34 5.58 -19.20
C ASP A 99 -2.77 4.25 -18.56
N ASN A 100 -1.84 3.54 -17.92
CA ASN A 100 -2.12 2.31 -17.18
C ASN A 100 -1.42 2.32 -15.80
N PRO A 101 -2.02 2.99 -14.80
CA PRO A 101 -1.44 3.12 -13.46
C PRO A 101 -1.36 1.78 -12.72
N VAL A 102 -2.24 0.82 -13.03
CA VAL A 102 -2.26 -0.52 -12.39
C VAL A 102 -0.92 -1.23 -12.58
N LYS A 103 -0.29 -1.13 -13.76
CA LYS A 103 1.05 -1.73 -14.00
C LYS A 103 2.13 -1.17 -13.07
N LEU A 104 2.09 0.13 -12.77
CA LEU A 104 3.02 0.75 -11.84
C LEU A 104 2.80 0.23 -10.41
N LEU A 105 1.52 0.17 -10.00
CA LEU A 105 1.11 -0.34 -8.69
C LEU A 105 1.53 -1.80 -8.47
N SER A 106 1.27 -2.67 -9.46
CA SER A 106 1.61 -4.09 -9.37
C SER A 106 3.12 -4.36 -9.33
N ARG A 107 3.95 -3.53 -9.99
CA ARG A 107 5.41 -3.64 -9.91
C ARG A 107 5.94 -3.35 -8.51
N GLY A 108 5.27 -2.49 -7.74
CA GLY A 108 5.63 -2.17 -6.36
C GLY A 108 6.95 -1.42 -6.18
N THR A 109 7.64 -1.03 -7.25
CA THR A 109 8.95 -0.38 -7.18
C THR A 109 8.89 1.13 -7.02
N ALA A 110 7.77 1.76 -7.40
CA ALA A 110 7.59 3.20 -7.40
C ALA A 110 7.55 3.80 -5.99
N THR A 111 8.06 5.02 -5.85
CA THR A 111 8.08 5.78 -4.58
C THR A 111 6.71 5.83 -3.91
N PHE A 112 5.66 6.19 -4.65
CA PHE A 112 4.28 6.23 -4.15
C PHE A 112 3.85 4.91 -3.52
N VAL A 113 4.09 3.78 -4.20
CA VAL A 113 3.61 2.46 -3.75
C VAL A 113 4.35 2.02 -2.49
N ARG A 114 5.67 2.25 -2.45
CA ARG A 114 6.50 1.89 -1.29
C ARG A 114 6.13 2.72 -0.06
N LEU A 115 5.95 4.04 -0.21
CA LEU A 115 5.52 4.89 0.89
C LEU A 115 4.09 4.58 1.34
N LEU A 116 3.20 4.25 0.39
CA LEU A 116 1.84 3.82 0.71
C LEU A 116 1.85 2.58 1.58
N ARG A 117 2.65 1.56 1.23
CA ARG A 117 2.77 0.34 2.05
C ARG A 117 3.27 0.63 3.45
N LEU A 118 4.33 1.44 3.60
CA LEU A 118 4.82 1.86 4.92
C LEU A 118 3.72 2.56 5.74
N SER A 119 2.95 3.46 5.12
CA SER A 119 1.85 4.16 5.79
C SER A 119 0.70 3.23 6.18
N LEU A 120 0.38 2.26 5.32
CA LEU A 120 -0.63 1.26 5.61
C LEU A 120 -0.16 0.40 6.77
N ASP A 121 1.03 -0.20 6.71
CA ASP A 121 1.56 -1.08 7.76
C ASP A 121 1.55 -0.41 9.16
N ALA A 122 1.83 0.90 9.23
CA ALA A 122 1.78 1.65 10.49
C ALA A 122 0.35 1.88 11.03
N GLY A 123 -0.63 2.12 10.15
CA GLY A 123 -2.03 2.39 10.52
C GLY A 123 -2.96 1.18 10.46
N ALA A 124 -2.51 0.07 9.87
CA ALA A 124 -3.36 -1.04 9.45
C ALA A 124 -3.75 -1.98 10.57
N GLY A 125 -2.90 -2.12 11.60
CA GLY A 125 -3.01 -3.18 12.59
C GLY A 125 -4.40 -3.24 13.23
N GLY A 126 -4.95 -2.11 13.66
CA GLY A 126 -6.27 -2.07 14.31
C GLY A 126 -7.44 -2.41 13.38
N PHE A 127 -7.45 -1.88 12.15
CA PHE A 127 -8.53 -2.09 11.20
C PHE A 127 -8.53 -3.50 10.61
N LEU A 128 -7.37 -3.97 10.13
CA LEU A 128 -7.24 -5.28 9.51
C LEU A 128 -7.62 -6.37 10.51
N VAL A 129 -7.17 -6.21 11.75
CA VAL A 129 -7.61 -7.04 12.85
C VAL A 129 -9.13 -7.03 13.02
N GLN A 130 -9.77 -5.86 13.11
CA GLN A 130 -11.22 -5.81 13.34
C GLN A 130 -12.02 -6.41 12.17
N THR A 131 -11.50 -6.29 10.95
CA THR A 131 -12.18 -6.70 9.71
C THR A 131 -11.93 -8.16 9.35
N LEU A 132 -10.69 -8.61 9.47
CA LEU A 132 -10.23 -9.90 8.97
C LEU A 132 -10.10 -10.94 10.08
N ARG A 133 -9.98 -10.56 11.36
CA ARG A 133 -9.81 -11.53 12.45
C ARG A 133 -10.93 -12.55 12.47
N ARG A 134 -12.18 -12.10 12.47
CA ARG A 134 -13.33 -13.02 12.53
C ARG A 134 -13.38 -13.96 11.32
N PRO A 135 -13.40 -13.48 10.05
CA PRO A 135 -13.45 -14.39 8.90
C PRO A 135 -12.22 -15.30 8.80
N ILE A 136 -11.02 -14.82 9.14
CA ILE A 136 -9.82 -15.67 9.15
C ILE A 136 -9.90 -16.72 10.26
N HIS A 137 -10.23 -16.35 11.51
CA HIS A 137 -10.36 -17.34 12.58
C HIS A 137 -11.45 -18.39 12.30
N THR A 138 -12.58 -17.98 11.73
CA THR A 138 -13.62 -18.91 11.29
C THR A 138 -13.08 -19.87 10.24
N LEU A 139 -12.36 -19.37 9.22
CA LEU A 139 -11.75 -20.21 8.20
C LEU A 139 -10.74 -21.19 8.80
N LEU A 140 -9.88 -20.73 9.70
CA LEU A 140 -8.87 -21.56 10.35
C LEU A 140 -9.49 -22.64 11.23
N ALA A 141 -10.61 -22.35 11.90
CA ALA A 141 -11.30 -23.29 12.78
C ALA A 141 -12.15 -24.32 12.01
N GLU A 142 -12.89 -23.87 10.99
CA GLU A 142 -13.84 -24.70 10.24
C GLU A 142 -13.18 -25.48 9.09
N PHE A 143 -12.06 -25.00 8.55
CA PHE A 143 -11.36 -25.60 7.39
C PHE A 143 -9.90 -25.92 7.73
N ASN A 144 -9.67 -26.63 8.84
CA ASN A 144 -8.33 -27.02 9.27
C ASN A 144 -7.77 -28.25 8.52
N ASP A 145 -8.64 -29.06 7.92
CA ASP A 145 -8.35 -30.33 7.25
C ASP A 145 -8.95 -30.43 5.83
N VAL A 146 -9.73 -29.43 5.41
CA VAL A 146 -10.38 -29.37 4.09
C VAL A 146 -9.76 -28.28 3.21
N PHE A 147 -9.37 -28.64 1.98
CA PHE A 147 -8.86 -27.69 0.98
C PHE A 147 -9.98 -26.94 0.26
N LEU A 148 -9.89 -25.61 0.24
CA LEU A 148 -10.72 -24.70 -0.53
C LEU A 148 -10.16 -24.47 -1.94
N ASP A 149 -9.87 -25.52 -2.69
CA ASP A 149 -9.32 -25.38 -4.04
C ASP A 149 -10.35 -24.74 -5.02
N LEU A 150 -9.87 -23.83 -5.88
CA LEU A 150 -10.66 -23.17 -6.93
C LEU A 150 -10.76 -24.03 -8.20
N ASP A 151 -9.71 -24.77 -8.51
CA ASP A 151 -9.71 -25.80 -9.55
C ASP A 151 -10.23 -27.12 -8.96
N LEU A 152 -11.55 -27.26 -9.00
CA LEU A 152 -12.26 -28.41 -8.43
C LEU A 152 -11.92 -29.72 -9.16
N ASN A 153 -11.44 -29.65 -10.41
CA ASN A 153 -11.01 -30.84 -11.15
C ASN A 153 -9.66 -31.34 -10.63
N LYS A 154 -8.70 -30.43 -10.38
CA LYS A 154 -7.46 -30.78 -9.69
C LYS A 154 -7.69 -31.19 -8.24
N ALA A 155 -8.62 -30.54 -7.54
CA ALA A 155 -8.95 -30.89 -6.16
C ALA A 155 -9.40 -32.36 -6.05
N VAL A 156 -10.28 -32.80 -6.95
CA VAL A 156 -10.76 -34.19 -6.98
C VAL A 156 -9.61 -35.15 -7.32
N GLN A 157 -8.76 -34.82 -8.31
CA GLN A 157 -7.69 -35.71 -8.78
C GLN A 157 -6.48 -35.80 -7.83
N ASP A 158 -6.03 -34.68 -7.26
CA ASP A 158 -4.75 -34.57 -6.56
C ASP A 158 -4.86 -34.68 -5.03
N ARG A 159 -6.05 -34.49 -4.45
CA ARG A 159 -6.24 -34.45 -2.98
C ARG A 159 -6.93 -35.67 -2.41
N PHE A 160 -7.68 -36.40 -3.23
CA PHE A 160 -8.34 -37.62 -2.81
C PHE A 160 -7.62 -38.84 -3.41
N CYS A 161 -7.20 -39.75 -2.53
CA CYS A 161 -6.79 -41.08 -2.99
C CYS A 161 -7.95 -41.74 -3.74
N ARG A 162 -7.62 -42.64 -4.67
CA ARG A 162 -8.61 -43.26 -5.58
C ARG A 162 -9.77 -43.89 -4.81
N ASP A 163 -9.49 -44.54 -3.68
CA ASP A 163 -10.50 -45.17 -2.82
C ASP A 163 -11.42 -44.16 -2.13
N ARG A 164 -10.90 -43.00 -1.68
CA ARG A 164 -11.75 -41.93 -1.14
C ARG A 164 -12.58 -41.23 -2.22
N ARG A 165 -12.05 -41.06 -3.43
CA ARG A 165 -12.82 -40.49 -4.55
C ARG A 165 -14.02 -41.34 -4.88
N GLU A 166 -13.79 -42.63 -5.08
CA GLU A 166 -14.86 -43.56 -5.41
C GLU A 166 -15.90 -43.66 -4.28
N HIS A 167 -15.49 -43.46 -3.03
CA HIS A 167 -16.42 -43.44 -1.89
C HIS A 167 -17.22 -42.13 -1.79
N MET A 168 -16.58 -40.97 -1.98
CA MET A 168 -17.19 -39.65 -1.80
C MET A 168 -18.03 -39.20 -3.01
N PHE A 169 -17.57 -39.57 -4.21
CA PHE A 169 -18.15 -39.10 -5.46
C PHE A 169 -18.67 -40.27 -6.32
N GLY A 170 -18.40 -41.53 -5.97
CA GLY A 170 -18.74 -42.66 -6.85
C GLY A 170 -17.71 -42.85 -7.97
N LYS A 171 -17.98 -43.77 -8.89
CA LYS A 171 -17.04 -44.10 -9.98
C LYS A 171 -16.91 -42.93 -10.96
N GLU A 172 -15.67 -42.58 -11.30
CA GLU A 172 -15.35 -41.56 -12.30
C GLU A 172 -16.06 -41.87 -13.64
N GLY A 173 -16.75 -40.88 -14.19
CA GLY A 173 -17.56 -41.02 -15.42
C GLY A 173 -19.01 -41.47 -15.21
N SER A 174 -19.47 -41.63 -13.97
CA SER A 174 -20.90 -41.88 -13.66
C SER A 174 -21.70 -40.58 -13.47
N GLU A 175 -23.02 -40.60 -13.71
CA GLU A 175 -23.88 -39.44 -13.43
C GLU A 175 -23.91 -39.08 -11.94
N GLN A 176 -23.78 -40.06 -11.05
CA GLN A 176 -23.68 -39.83 -9.59
C GLN A 176 -22.40 -39.06 -9.23
N PHE A 177 -21.30 -39.30 -9.94
CA PHE A 177 -20.07 -38.54 -9.77
C PHE A 177 -20.23 -37.09 -10.15
N GLU A 178 -20.83 -36.80 -11.30
CA GLU A 178 -21.10 -35.42 -11.71
C GLU A 178 -22.03 -34.69 -10.72
N LEU A 179 -23.05 -35.37 -10.18
CA LEU A 179 -23.96 -34.81 -9.18
C LEU A 179 -23.27 -34.52 -7.84
N CYS A 180 -22.52 -35.48 -7.29
CA CYS A 180 -21.81 -35.32 -6.02
C CYS A 180 -20.70 -34.26 -6.13
N VAL A 181 -20.00 -34.21 -7.28
CA VAL A 181 -19.05 -33.14 -7.56
C VAL A 181 -19.77 -31.80 -7.58
N ARG A 182 -20.88 -31.66 -8.31
CA ARG A 182 -21.66 -30.39 -8.35
C ARG A 182 -22.12 -29.93 -6.97
N ASP A 183 -22.63 -30.82 -6.13
CA ASP A 183 -23.08 -30.49 -4.77
C ASP A 183 -21.91 -30.09 -3.87
N TYR A 184 -20.77 -30.76 -4.01
CA TYR A 184 -19.52 -30.35 -3.36
C TYR A 184 -19.09 -28.95 -3.80
N ARG A 185 -19.13 -28.65 -5.11
CA ARG A 185 -18.81 -27.31 -5.64
C ARG A 185 -19.71 -26.22 -5.04
N LYS A 186 -21.01 -26.48 -4.91
CA LYS A 186 -21.98 -25.54 -4.31
C LYS A 186 -21.70 -25.27 -2.83
N GLN A 187 -21.44 -26.33 -2.05
CA GLN A 187 -21.10 -26.19 -0.62
C GLN A 187 -19.80 -25.40 -0.41
N MET A 188 -18.81 -25.61 -1.28
CA MET A 188 -17.53 -24.91 -1.20
C MET A 188 -17.64 -23.43 -1.55
N ALA A 189 -18.55 -23.07 -2.45
CA ALA A 189 -18.82 -21.68 -2.78
C ALA A 189 -19.59 -20.93 -1.67
N ASP A 190 -20.61 -21.57 -1.05
CA ASP A 190 -21.40 -20.95 0.04
C ASP A 190 -20.53 -20.59 1.26
N ARG A 191 -19.46 -21.35 1.49
CA ARG A 191 -18.49 -21.17 2.58
C ARG A 191 -17.48 -20.03 2.35
N ARG A 192 -17.42 -19.46 1.14
CA ARG A 192 -16.41 -18.45 0.75
C ARG A 192 -16.93 -17.01 0.72
N ALA A 193 -18.20 -16.75 1.03
CA ALA A 193 -18.76 -15.40 0.97
C ALA A 193 -18.48 -14.60 2.27
N PRO A 194 -17.66 -13.53 2.25
CA PRO A 194 -17.51 -12.64 3.41
C PRO A 194 -18.78 -11.80 3.61
N ARG A 195 -19.30 -11.74 4.85
CA ARG A 195 -20.59 -11.10 5.21
C ARG A 195 -20.47 -9.81 6.04
N GLU A 196 -19.31 -9.18 6.11
CA GLU A 196 -19.09 -8.03 7.03
C GLU A 196 -18.72 -6.74 6.29
N HIS A 197 -19.40 -5.64 6.66
CA HIS A 197 -19.18 -4.30 6.11
C HIS A 197 -18.11 -3.56 6.92
N ALA A 198 -16.86 -3.66 6.49
CA ALA A 198 -15.75 -2.98 7.16
C ALA A 198 -15.54 -1.53 6.68
N ARG A 199 -15.09 -0.65 7.58
CA ARG A 199 -14.78 0.77 7.30
C ARG A 199 -13.27 1.02 7.30
N LEU A 200 -12.68 1.29 6.13
CA LEU A 200 -11.25 1.58 5.98
C LEU A 200 -10.76 2.70 6.92
N PRO A 201 -9.45 2.74 7.29
CA PRO A 201 -8.88 3.85 8.03
C PRO A 201 -9.14 5.19 7.34
N ARG A 202 -9.48 6.21 8.14
CA ARG A 202 -9.83 7.56 7.65
C ARG A 202 -8.77 8.16 6.71
N PRO A 203 -7.46 8.13 7.03
CA PRO A 203 -6.44 8.73 6.15
C PRO A 203 -6.36 8.04 4.79
N PHE A 204 -6.47 6.71 4.77
CA PHE A 204 -6.51 5.94 3.53
C PHE A 204 -7.79 6.20 2.72
N LEU A 205 -8.93 6.31 3.40
CA LEU A 205 -10.20 6.65 2.78
C LEU A 205 -10.18 8.05 2.13
N TRP A 206 -9.57 9.02 2.80
CA TRP A 206 -9.34 10.36 2.26
C TRP A 206 -8.46 10.32 1.01
N LEU A 207 -7.36 9.56 1.04
CA LEU A 207 -6.47 9.34 -0.11
C LEU A 207 -7.21 8.76 -1.31
N LEU A 208 -8.02 7.71 -1.10
CA LEU A 208 -8.79 7.04 -2.15
C LEU A 208 -9.84 7.96 -2.78
N SER A 209 -10.59 8.70 -1.96
CA SER A 209 -11.56 9.67 -2.47
C SER A 209 -10.90 10.85 -3.18
N GLY A 210 -9.71 11.27 -2.72
CA GLY A 210 -8.86 12.25 -3.40
C GLY A 210 -8.43 11.76 -4.78
N LEU A 211 -7.92 10.52 -4.86
CA LEU A 211 -7.58 9.85 -6.11
C LEU A 211 -8.75 9.84 -7.08
N TYR A 212 -9.90 9.35 -6.63
CA TYR A 212 -11.09 9.22 -7.46
C TYR A 212 -11.51 10.59 -7.99
N ARG A 213 -11.61 11.59 -7.11
CA ARG A 213 -11.99 12.97 -7.48
C ARG A 213 -11.04 13.59 -8.51
N GLN A 214 -9.73 13.41 -8.34
CA GLN A 214 -8.75 13.98 -9.25
C GLN A 214 -8.69 13.24 -10.59
N ALA A 215 -8.84 11.91 -10.57
CA ALA A 215 -8.85 11.05 -11.74
C ALA A 215 -10.18 11.12 -12.52
N SER A 216 -11.31 11.46 -11.90
CA SER A 216 -12.61 11.49 -12.59
C SER A 216 -13.19 12.91 -12.77
N GLY A 217 -12.75 13.87 -11.96
CA GLY A 217 -13.39 15.19 -11.85
C GLY A 217 -12.70 16.34 -12.60
N ARG A 218 -11.56 16.10 -13.25
CA ARG A 218 -10.86 17.12 -14.04
C ARG A 218 -11.33 17.08 -15.50
N PRO A 219 -11.61 18.24 -16.15
CA PRO A 219 -12.09 18.30 -17.54
C PRO A 219 -11.10 17.73 -18.57
N ASN A 220 -9.81 17.62 -18.20
CA ASN A 220 -8.75 16.99 -19.01
C ASN A 220 -8.23 15.69 -18.38
N SER A 221 -9.03 15.01 -17.56
CA SER A 221 -8.58 13.73 -17.01
C SER A 221 -8.42 12.69 -18.12
N ARG A 222 -7.28 12.00 -18.11
CA ARG A 222 -7.01 10.88 -19.02
C ARG A 222 -7.78 9.61 -18.63
N MET A 223 -8.33 9.57 -17.42
CA MET A 223 -8.97 8.40 -16.84
C MET A 223 -10.49 8.53 -16.82
N SER A 224 -11.19 7.49 -17.26
CA SER A 224 -12.65 7.40 -17.09
C SER A 224 -13.01 7.14 -15.62
N PRO A 225 -14.23 7.49 -15.17
CA PRO A 225 -14.69 7.18 -13.81
C PRO A 225 -14.62 5.68 -13.47
N ALA A 226 -14.87 4.81 -14.45
CA ALA A 226 -14.73 3.36 -14.29
C ALA A 226 -13.27 2.94 -14.07
N ALA A 227 -12.33 3.53 -14.81
CA ALA A 227 -10.90 3.29 -14.63
C ALA A 227 -10.40 3.83 -13.27
N ALA A 228 -10.87 5.01 -12.84
CA ALA A 228 -10.56 5.58 -11.54
C ALA A 228 -11.08 4.71 -10.39
N ARG A 229 -12.30 4.17 -10.53
CA ARG A 229 -12.87 3.20 -9.57
C ARG A 229 -12.05 1.92 -9.52
N SER A 230 -11.73 1.34 -10.68
CA SER A 230 -10.90 0.13 -10.76
C SER A 230 -9.53 0.34 -10.10
N LEU A 231 -8.92 1.51 -10.29
CA LEU A 231 -7.67 1.90 -9.63
C LEU A 231 -7.80 1.96 -8.10
N CYS A 232 -8.88 2.56 -7.58
CA CYS A 232 -9.17 2.59 -6.14
C CYS A 232 -9.37 1.17 -5.58
N GLY A 233 -10.09 0.32 -6.31
CA GLY A 233 -10.24 -1.09 -5.97
C GLY A 233 -8.89 -1.79 -5.91
N HIS A 234 -8.05 -1.63 -6.93
CA HIS A 234 -6.71 -2.20 -6.93
C HIS A 234 -5.90 -1.80 -5.70
N LEU A 235 -5.91 -0.51 -5.30
CA LEU A 235 -5.24 -0.06 -4.09
C LEU A 235 -5.76 -0.74 -2.82
N VAL A 236 -7.09 -0.83 -2.65
CA VAL A 236 -7.70 -1.43 -1.46
C VAL A 236 -7.44 -2.94 -1.39
N PHE A 237 -7.63 -3.66 -2.50
CA PHE A 237 -7.54 -5.10 -2.47
C PHE A 237 -6.09 -5.58 -2.56
N GLN A 238 -5.30 -5.07 -3.51
CA GLN A 238 -3.95 -5.57 -3.79
C GLN A 238 -2.86 -5.02 -2.87
N HIS A 239 -3.07 -3.86 -2.25
CA HIS A 239 -2.07 -3.27 -1.34
C HIS A 239 -2.50 -3.25 0.13
N TYR A 240 -3.74 -3.61 0.44
CA TYR A 240 -4.22 -3.56 1.82
C TYR A 240 -4.87 -4.87 2.28
N LEU A 241 -5.94 -5.33 1.63
CA LEU A 241 -6.71 -6.48 2.12
C LEU A 241 -6.06 -7.84 1.78
N ILE A 242 -5.69 -8.08 0.52
CA ILE A 242 -5.14 -9.38 0.08
C ILE A 242 -3.78 -9.68 0.74
N PRO A 243 -2.81 -8.75 0.81
CA PRO A 243 -1.56 -9.02 1.54
C PRO A 243 -1.80 -9.44 2.98
N ALA A 244 -2.73 -8.77 3.68
CA ALA A 244 -3.08 -9.10 5.05
C ALA A 244 -3.80 -10.45 5.21
N LEU A 245 -4.58 -10.85 4.19
CA LEU A 245 -5.23 -12.16 4.14
C LEU A 245 -4.23 -13.29 3.90
N LEU A 246 -3.25 -13.07 3.02
CA LEU A 246 -2.23 -14.06 2.66
C LEU A 246 -1.18 -14.25 3.75
N ASP A 247 -0.93 -13.20 4.53
CA ASP A 247 0.04 -13.22 5.61
C ASP A 247 -0.52 -12.59 6.91
N PRO A 248 -1.49 -13.28 7.53
CA PRO A 248 -2.21 -12.74 8.68
C PRO A 248 -1.39 -12.81 9.97
N GLU A 249 -0.30 -13.60 10.02
CA GLU A 249 0.66 -13.59 11.13
C GLU A 249 1.41 -12.25 11.20
N HIS A 250 2.02 -11.81 10.09
CA HIS A 250 2.76 -10.54 10.05
C HIS A 250 1.84 -9.33 10.23
N SER A 251 0.58 -9.45 9.82
CA SER A 251 -0.45 -8.42 10.02
C SER A 251 -1.02 -8.37 11.46
N GLY A 252 -0.59 -9.28 12.34
CA GLY A 252 -1.06 -9.37 13.73
C GLY A 252 -2.53 -9.79 13.87
N ILE A 253 -3.12 -10.37 12.82
CA ILE A 253 -4.53 -10.77 12.79
C ILE A 253 -4.72 -12.04 13.62
N VAL A 254 -3.88 -13.04 13.37
CA VAL A 254 -3.80 -14.31 14.11
C VAL A 254 -2.57 -14.23 15.00
N GLY A 255 -2.76 -14.00 16.30
CA GLY A 255 -1.66 -13.74 17.24
C GLY A 255 -0.59 -14.84 17.28
N SER A 256 -0.76 -15.86 18.12
CA SER A 256 0.19 -16.98 18.25
C SER A 256 -0.30 -18.27 17.59
N VAL A 257 -1.34 -18.19 16.75
CA VAL A 257 -1.94 -19.37 16.11
C VAL A 257 -1.07 -19.77 14.91
N ALA A 258 -0.49 -20.97 14.95
CA ALA A 258 0.29 -21.50 13.83
C ALA A 258 -0.63 -21.89 12.68
N ILE A 259 -0.37 -21.35 11.49
CA ILE A 259 -1.13 -21.69 10.27
C ILE A 259 -0.48 -22.89 9.59
N ASN A 260 -1.27 -23.93 9.41
CA ASN A 260 -0.84 -25.15 8.73
C ASN A 260 -0.87 -24.98 7.19
N TYR A 261 -0.36 -25.97 6.46
CA TYR A 261 -0.25 -25.86 5.01
C TYR A 261 -1.61 -25.83 4.28
N ILE A 262 -2.64 -26.50 4.82
CA ILE A 262 -4.01 -26.53 4.27
C ILE A 262 -4.64 -25.14 4.42
N GLN A 263 -4.53 -24.57 5.61
CA GLN A 263 -5.01 -23.23 5.93
C GLN A 263 -4.31 -22.16 5.07
N ARG A 264 -2.99 -22.27 4.85
CA ARG A 264 -2.28 -21.37 3.92
C ARG A 264 -2.79 -21.50 2.48
N ASN A 265 -3.04 -22.72 2.00
CA ASN A 265 -3.66 -22.92 0.70
C ASN A 265 -5.04 -22.24 0.66
N ASN A 266 -5.88 -22.45 1.66
CA ASN A 266 -7.22 -21.87 1.72
C ASN A 266 -7.22 -20.34 1.70
N LEU A 267 -6.31 -19.70 2.45
CA LEU A 267 -6.12 -18.25 2.42
C LEU A 267 -5.66 -17.76 1.04
N MET A 268 -4.77 -18.50 0.37
CA MET A 268 -4.34 -18.22 -1.00
C MET A 268 -5.51 -18.25 -1.99
N GLN A 269 -6.37 -19.27 -1.90
CA GLN A 269 -7.54 -19.42 -2.75
C GLN A 269 -8.55 -18.28 -2.52
N MET A 270 -8.74 -17.86 -1.26
CA MET A 270 -9.58 -16.71 -0.93
C MET A 270 -9.02 -15.39 -1.49
N GLY A 271 -7.70 -15.19 -1.44
CA GLY A 271 -7.03 -14.05 -2.06
C GLY A 271 -7.25 -14.00 -3.57
N GLN A 272 -7.17 -15.16 -4.23
CA GLN A 272 -7.42 -15.28 -5.67
C GLN A 272 -8.88 -14.98 -6.04
N VAL A 273 -9.86 -15.41 -5.23
CA VAL A 273 -11.28 -15.04 -5.43
C VAL A 273 -11.47 -13.53 -5.33
N LEU A 274 -10.93 -12.90 -4.28
CA LEU A 274 -11.04 -11.45 -4.10
C LEU A 274 -10.40 -10.70 -5.28
N GLU A 275 -9.20 -11.11 -5.69
CA GLU A 275 -8.52 -10.54 -6.85
C GLU A 275 -9.37 -10.63 -8.12
N ALA A 276 -9.98 -11.79 -8.37
CA ALA A 276 -10.86 -11.99 -9.52
C ALA A 276 -12.07 -11.06 -9.50
N LEU A 277 -12.72 -10.94 -8.35
CA LEU A 277 -13.88 -10.09 -8.16
C LEU A 277 -13.52 -8.61 -8.41
N CYS A 278 -12.31 -8.18 -8.02
CA CYS A 278 -11.81 -6.83 -8.33
C CYS A 278 -11.58 -6.59 -9.82
N GLN A 279 -11.20 -7.63 -10.55
CA GLN A 279 -10.94 -7.59 -11.99
C GLN A 279 -12.20 -7.85 -12.84
N GLY A 280 -13.38 -7.88 -12.21
CA GLY A 280 -14.66 -8.11 -12.90
C GLY A 280 -14.86 -9.56 -13.36
N GLY A 281 -14.30 -10.52 -12.61
CA GLY A 281 -14.42 -11.96 -12.91
C GLY A 281 -13.51 -12.44 -14.05
N SER A 282 -12.60 -11.58 -14.54
CA SER A 282 -11.66 -11.91 -15.61
C SER A 282 -10.42 -12.64 -15.08
N LEU A 283 -10.60 -13.85 -14.55
CA LEU A 283 -9.49 -14.79 -14.40
C LEU A 283 -9.62 -15.88 -15.46
N ASP A 284 -8.47 -16.45 -15.83
CA ASP A 284 -8.36 -17.50 -16.84
C ASP A 284 -9.39 -18.59 -16.53
N SER A 285 -10.31 -18.85 -17.46
CA SER A 285 -11.47 -19.75 -17.29
C SER A 285 -11.08 -21.21 -16.97
N ARG A 286 -9.77 -21.49 -16.98
CA ARG A 286 -9.15 -22.76 -16.63
C ARG A 286 -8.95 -22.93 -15.12
N VAL A 287 -8.97 -21.86 -14.33
CA VAL A 287 -8.66 -21.89 -12.88
C VAL A 287 -9.93 -21.78 -12.03
N PHE A 288 -11.02 -21.24 -12.58
CA PHE A 288 -12.26 -20.98 -11.83
C PHE A 288 -13.49 -21.58 -12.50
N SER A 289 -14.33 -22.24 -11.72
CA SER A 289 -15.66 -22.62 -12.18
C SER A 289 -16.62 -21.40 -12.13
N PRO A 290 -17.44 -21.18 -13.16
CA PRO A 290 -18.44 -20.11 -13.19
C PRO A 290 -19.48 -20.24 -12.06
N GLU A 291 -19.63 -21.44 -11.51
CA GLU A 291 -20.51 -21.77 -10.38
C GLU A 291 -20.10 -21.04 -9.09
N ILE A 292 -18.80 -20.81 -8.86
CA ILE A 292 -18.31 -20.09 -7.68
C ILE A 292 -18.59 -18.59 -7.83
N PHE A 293 -18.30 -18.01 -9.00
CA PHE A 293 -18.54 -16.58 -9.23
C PHE A 293 -20.02 -16.22 -9.30
N GLY A 294 -20.87 -17.13 -9.80
CA GLY A 294 -22.31 -16.92 -9.86
C GLY A 294 -23.00 -16.81 -8.50
N GLN A 295 -22.31 -17.13 -7.39
CA GLN A 295 -22.83 -16.93 -6.04
C GLN A 295 -22.57 -15.53 -5.48
N PHE A 296 -21.61 -14.80 -6.05
CA PHE A 296 -21.36 -13.42 -5.65
C PHE A 296 -22.32 -12.51 -6.40
N GLU A 297 -22.90 -11.53 -5.71
CA GLU A 297 -23.71 -10.53 -6.41
C GLU A 297 -22.83 -9.79 -7.44
N PRO A 298 -23.29 -9.66 -8.69
CA PRO A 298 -22.64 -8.79 -9.65
C PRO A 298 -22.68 -7.39 -9.04
N ASP A 299 -21.51 -6.78 -8.85
CA ASP A 299 -21.32 -5.47 -8.21
C ASP A 299 -21.21 -5.40 -6.67
N CYS A 300 -21.10 -6.52 -5.95
CA CYS A 300 -20.89 -6.47 -4.49
C CYS A 300 -19.68 -5.61 -4.07
N LEU A 301 -18.53 -5.77 -4.75
CA LEU A 301 -17.32 -5.01 -4.45
C LEU A 301 -17.36 -3.57 -4.98
N THR A 302 -17.99 -3.35 -6.14
CA THR A 302 -18.09 -2.02 -6.75
C THR A 302 -19.05 -1.13 -5.96
N GLY A 303 -20.19 -1.66 -5.51
CA GLY A 303 -21.13 -0.96 -4.64
C GLY A 303 -20.55 -0.66 -3.25
N TRP A 304 -19.80 -1.61 -2.66
CA TRP A 304 -19.08 -1.35 -1.41
C TRP A 304 -18.02 -0.27 -1.57
N LEU A 305 -17.23 -0.32 -2.66
CA LEU A 305 -16.22 0.69 -2.96
C LEU A 305 -16.84 2.08 -3.19
N ASP A 306 -17.97 2.17 -3.90
CA ASP A 306 -18.68 3.44 -4.11
C ASP A 306 -19.18 4.03 -2.78
N SER A 307 -19.64 3.20 -1.85
CA SER A 307 -20.01 3.62 -0.50
C SER A 307 -18.80 4.20 0.25
N LEU A 308 -17.65 3.54 0.20
CA LEU A 308 -16.40 4.04 0.78
C LEU A 308 -15.99 5.38 0.17
N LEU A 309 -15.96 5.47 -1.17
CA LEU A 309 -15.57 6.70 -1.87
C LEU A 309 -16.49 7.87 -1.52
N ARG A 310 -17.78 7.63 -1.31
CA ARG A 310 -18.74 8.63 -0.85
C ARG A 310 -18.48 9.07 0.58
N ILE A 311 -18.15 8.16 1.50
CA ILE A 311 -17.77 8.51 2.87
C ILE A 311 -16.51 9.37 2.86
N GLY A 312 -15.48 8.95 2.12
CA GLY A 312 -14.21 9.67 2.02
C GLY A 312 -14.34 11.04 1.36
N ALA A 313 -15.28 11.21 0.42
CA ALA A 313 -15.53 12.49 -0.22
C ALA A 313 -16.01 13.57 0.77
N GLY A 314 -16.65 13.17 1.88
CA GLY A 314 -17.06 14.06 2.96
C GLY A 314 -15.97 14.40 3.97
N LEU A 315 -14.77 13.82 3.86
CA LEU A 315 -13.66 14.11 4.76
C LEU A 315 -12.96 15.42 4.38
N SER A 316 -12.72 16.29 5.38
CA SER A 316 -11.98 17.53 5.20
C SER A 316 -10.46 17.34 5.09
N GLY A 317 -9.94 16.22 5.61
CA GLY A 317 -8.51 15.90 5.66
C GLY A 317 -8.28 14.46 6.18
N PRO A 318 -7.04 13.94 6.06
CA PRO A 318 -6.66 12.60 6.48
C PRO A 318 -6.90 12.35 7.98
N VAL A 319 -6.66 13.33 8.84
CA VAL A 319 -6.94 13.21 10.29
C VAL A 319 -8.24 13.90 10.72
N SER A 320 -8.75 13.54 11.89
CA SER A 320 -9.90 14.21 12.50
C SER A 320 -9.39 15.44 13.24
N GLY A 321 -9.76 16.65 12.81
CA GLY A 321 -9.16 17.90 13.32
C GLY A 321 -8.99 17.94 14.84
N LEU A 322 -7.75 18.19 15.29
CA LEU A 322 -7.40 18.28 16.72
C LEU A 322 -7.48 19.72 17.25
N GLN A 323 -7.73 19.82 18.56
CA GLN A 323 -7.60 21.05 19.31
C GLN A 323 -6.11 21.52 19.37
N PRO A 324 -5.83 22.83 19.26
CA PRO A 324 -4.47 23.37 19.11
C PRO A 324 -3.49 23.06 20.27
N GLN A 325 -3.96 22.65 21.44
CA GLN A 325 -3.08 22.34 22.58
C GLN A 325 -2.26 21.05 22.43
N GLN A 326 -2.73 20.06 21.65
CA GLN A 326 -2.00 18.79 21.48
C GLN A 326 -0.91 18.85 20.39
N GLN A 327 -0.94 19.85 19.51
CA GLN A 327 0.09 20.04 18.47
C GLN A 327 1.48 20.33 19.05
N HIS A 328 1.58 21.07 20.16
CA HIS A 328 2.87 21.45 20.75
C HIS A 328 3.58 20.27 21.45
N GLN A 329 2.84 19.34 22.06
CA GLN A 329 3.42 18.16 22.71
C GLN A 329 3.86 17.09 21.69
N GLN A 330 3.17 16.96 20.55
CA GLN A 330 3.51 15.95 19.53
C GLN A 330 4.79 16.26 18.75
N LEU A 331 5.14 17.54 18.58
CA LEU A 331 6.42 17.94 17.95
C LEU A 331 7.65 17.51 18.78
N GLN A 332 7.49 17.24 20.08
CA GLN A 332 8.57 16.78 20.95
C GLN A 332 8.83 15.26 20.85
N LEU A 333 7.92 14.49 20.24
CA LEU A 333 8.02 13.02 20.12
C LEU A 333 8.65 12.53 18.80
N SER A 334 8.95 13.43 17.85
CA SER A 334 9.64 13.08 16.59
C SER A 334 11.14 12.81 16.77
N SER A 335 11.65 12.77 18.01
CA SER A 335 13.05 12.45 18.34
C SER A 335 13.36 10.94 18.34
N LEU A 336 12.41 10.08 17.97
CA LEU A 336 12.62 8.64 17.98
C LEU A 336 13.50 8.19 16.80
N ALA A 337 14.70 7.73 17.15
CA ALA A 337 15.58 6.84 16.37
C ALA A 337 16.08 7.38 15.01
N VAL A 338 16.61 8.60 14.97
CA VAL A 338 17.33 9.11 13.80
C VAL A 338 18.82 8.85 13.97
N THR A 339 19.43 8.09 13.05
CA THR A 339 20.88 7.89 13.05
C THR A 339 21.60 8.99 12.24
N PRO A 340 22.88 9.29 12.52
CA PRO A 340 23.66 10.20 11.68
C PRO A 340 23.69 9.78 10.21
N ASP A 341 23.77 8.47 9.94
CA ASP A 341 23.77 7.93 8.57
C ASP A 341 22.46 8.21 7.82
N ASP A 342 21.33 8.23 8.54
CA ASP A 342 20.01 8.55 8.00
C ASP A 342 19.91 10.04 7.63
N LEU A 343 20.45 10.92 8.47
CA LEU A 343 20.54 12.36 8.19
C LEU A 343 21.43 12.64 6.99
N ASP A 344 22.59 11.99 6.90
CA ASP A 344 23.50 12.12 5.77
C ASP A 344 22.90 11.59 4.47
N LEU A 345 22.11 10.51 4.55
CA LEU A 345 21.35 10.00 3.40
C LEU A 345 20.32 11.02 2.91
N LEU A 346 19.57 11.67 3.82
CA LEU A 346 18.61 12.72 3.49
C LEU A 346 19.28 13.94 2.86
N VAL A 347 20.40 14.40 3.43
CA VAL A 347 21.16 15.55 2.91
C VAL A 347 21.66 15.24 1.50
N ARG A 348 22.23 14.05 1.26
CA ARG A 348 22.67 13.64 -0.07
C ARG A 348 21.52 13.60 -1.07
N ALA A 349 20.37 13.05 -0.70
CA ALA A 349 19.17 13.04 -1.53
C ALA A 349 18.73 14.46 -1.91
N CYS A 350 18.74 15.39 -0.95
CA CYS A 350 18.40 16.79 -1.18
C CYS A 350 19.40 17.50 -2.10
N ARG A 351 20.71 17.23 -1.96
CA ARG A 351 21.77 17.77 -2.83
C ARG A 351 21.60 17.32 -4.28
N VAL A 352 21.26 16.05 -4.51
CA VAL A 352 20.97 15.53 -5.86
C VAL A 352 19.76 16.23 -6.47
N ALA A 353 18.70 16.45 -5.70
CA ALA A 353 17.53 17.18 -6.15
C ALA A 353 17.87 18.62 -6.57
N VAL A 354 18.63 19.35 -5.76
CA VAL A 354 19.11 20.70 -6.08
C VAL A 354 19.97 20.72 -7.35
N GLY A 355 20.86 19.76 -7.54
CA GLY A 355 21.72 19.68 -8.73
C GLY A 355 20.96 19.38 -10.03
N SER A 356 19.86 18.61 -9.95
CA SER A 356 19.07 18.22 -11.14
C SER A 356 18.35 19.38 -11.83
N GLY A 357 17.91 20.38 -11.08
CA GLY A 357 17.16 21.51 -11.65
C GLY A 357 17.99 22.52 -12.42
N GLN A 358 19.31 22.35 -12.57
CA GLN A 358 20.15 23.19 -13.45
C GLN A 358 20.22 22.66 -14.90
N GLN A 359 19.73 21.44 -15.16
CA GLN A 359 19.83 20.78 -16.47
C GLN A 359 18.52 20.75 -17.29
N ASP A 360 17.36 20.97 -16.67
CA ASP A 360 16.02 20.79 -17.28
C ASP A 360 15.35 22.12 -17.75
N ASP A 361 16.10 23.23 -17.90
CA ASP A 361 15.58 24.53 -18.37
C ASP A 361 15.30 24.56 -19.89
N GLY A 362 14.47 23.62 -20.36
CA GLY A 362 14.08 23.49 -21.75
C GLY A 362 12.69 22.90 -21.96
N ALA A 363 11.64 23.61 -21.53
CA ALA A 363 10.33 23.71 -22.21
C ALA A 363 9.29 24.38 -21.30
N GLY A 364 8.69 25.47 -21.79
CA GLY A 364 7.74 26.28 -21.05
C GLY A 364 6.36 25.62 -20.87
N ALA A 365 5.93 25.53 -19.61
CA ALA A 365 4.54 25.70 -19.18
C ALA A 365 4.49 25.89 -17.64
N ALA A 366 3.73 26.89 -17.17
CA ALA A 366 3.40 27.22 -15.77
C ALA A 366 4.36 28.15 -14.99
N ALA A 367 4.36 29.45 -15.33
CA ALA A 367 5.14 30.51 -14.68
C ALA A 367 4.87 30.69 -13.16
N ALA A 368 3.66 30.39 -12.67
CA ALA A 368 3.33 30.53 -11.24
C ALA A 368 3.78 29.32 -10.39
N ALA A 369 3.66 28.10 -10.92
CA ALA A 369 4.19 26.89 -10.29
C ALA A 369 5.73 26.88 -10.30
N SER A 370 6.32 27.43 -11.37
CA SER A 370 7.75 27.67 -11.50
C SER A 370 8.29 28.62 -10.42
N ALA A 371 7.59 29.70 -10.09
CA ALA A 371 8.03 30.66 -9.08
C ALA A 371 8.03 30.08 -7.66
N ALA A 372 6.95 29.37 -7.27
CA ALA A 372 6.86 28.72 -5.96
C ALA A 372 7.86 27.57 -5.80
N ALA A 373 8.03 26.74 -6.84
CA ALA A 373 9.06 25.71 -6.88
C ALA A 373 10.47 26.30 -6.82
N SER A 374 10.71 27.42 -7.52
CA SER A 374 11.99 28.15 -7.48
C SER A 374 12.27 28.74 -6.10
N GLN A 375 11.25 29.22 -5.39
CA GLN A 375 11.38 29.72 -4.03
C GLN A 375 11.66 28.59 -3.03
N GLN A 376 10.94 27.47 -3.12
CA GLN A 376 11.18 26.29 -2.27
C GLN A 376 12.57 25.70 -2.51
N ARG A 377 13.04 25.68 -3.75
CA ARG A 377 14.40 25.27 -4.11
C ARG A 377 15.47 26.17 -3.50
N ARG A 378 15.32 27.50 -3.62
CA ARG A 378 16.24 28.45 -2.96
C ARG A 378 16.29 28.28 -1.45
N ARG A 379 15.14 27.97 -0.82
CA ARG A 379 15.09 27.65 0.61
C ARG A 379 15.82 26.35 0.94
N LEU A 380 15.67 25.31 0.11
CA LEU A 380 16.42 24.06 0.27
C LEU A 380 17.93 24.28 0.10
N GLU A 381 18.35 25.03 -0.92
CA GLU A 381 19.75 25.43 -1.16
C GLU A 381 20.34 26.16 0.05
N ALA A 382 19.61 27.12 0.62
CA ALA A 382 20.03 27.84 1.82
C ALA A 382 20.19 26.91 3.04
N CYS A 383 19.26 25.98 3.26
CA CYS A 383 19.38 24.99 4.34
C CYS A 383 20.55 24.01 4.15
N LEU A 384 20.89 23.67 2.89
CA LEU A 384 21.97 22.72 2.58
C LEU A 384 23.37 23.34 2.57
N ALA A 385 23.49 24.64 2.28
CA ALA A 385 24.78 25.35 2.25
C ALA A 385 25.50 25.31 3.61
N ASP A 386 24.73 25.21 4.68
CA ASP A 386 25.19 25.27 6.06
C ASP A 386 25.36 23.90 6.73
N LEU A 387 25.08 22.81 6.00
CA LEU A 387 25.16 21.42 6.46
C LEU A 387 26.38 20.70 5.86
N PRO A 388 27.03 19.79 6.62
CA PRO A 388 28.28 19.11 6.23
C PRO A 388 28.15 18.19 5.00
#